data_AF-A0A7U6KDQ0-F1
#
_entry.id   AF-A0A7U6KDQ0-F1
#
_cell.length_a   1.000
_cell.length_b   1.000
_cell.length_c   1.000
_cell.angle_alpha   90.00
_cell.angle_beta   90.00
_cell.angle_gamma   90.00
#
_symmetry.space_group_name_H-M   'P 1'
#
loop_
_entity.id
_entity.type
_entity.pdbx_description
1 polymer ?
#
loop_
_entity_poly.entity_id
_entity_poly.type
_entity_poly.pdbx_seq_one_letter_code
_entity_poly.pdbx_strand_id
1 'polypeptide(L)'
;MGLTDKQKLFIKKIGDASVSLYKNNRILPSLTIAQAILESAWGTKVTGNFNYFGMKWHQGSQYGYKECPTHEVYNGKRVSISAKFLSFKTVEQGIGARFQFLNTKRYANLKGITDYKKACRTIKADGYATDPNYANSLIKLIEAYDLNSYDKKALEKKVTSAPTSSKTTSKTGSSKKDDKVYYTVKKGDNLTAIAKKYKTSVNKLVSLNKIKDPNKISIGQKIRVK
;
A
#
# COMPACT_ATOMS: atom_id res chain seq x y z
N MET A 1 16.11 22.82 9.22
CA MET A 1 14.76 22.79 9.82
C MET A 1 14.30 21.33 9.88
N GLY A 2 13.92 20.83 11.05
CA GLY A 2 13.43 19.45 11.22
C GLY A 2 12.02 19.26 10.67
N LEU A 3 11.59 17.99 10.55
CA LEU A 3 10.21 17.66 10.16
C LEU A 3 9.20 18.19 11.19
N THR A 4 8.11 18.78 10.72
CA THR A 4 6.94 19.09 11.56
C THR A 4 6.21 17.81 11.98
N ASP A 5 5.41 17.86 13.04
CA ASP A 5 4.67 16.67 13.50
C ASP A 5 3.64 16.20 12.47
N LYS A 6 3.05 17.11 11.70
CA LYS A 6 2.18 16.76 10.57
C LYS A 6 2.94 15.95 9.51
N GLN A 7 4.16 16.37 9.18
CA GLN A 7 5.00 15.65 8.20
C GLN A 7 5.48 14.29 8.74
N LYS A 8 5.87 14.22 10.02
CA LYS A 8 6.21 12.94 10.67
C LYS A 8 5.02 11.97 10.63
N LEU A 9 3.82 12.45 10.97
CA LEU A 9 2.60 11.65 10.94
C LEU A 9 2.25 11.20 9.51
N PHE A 10 2.45 12.06 8.52
CA PHE A 10 2.26 11.74 7.11
C PHE A 10 3.18 10.60 6.66
N ILE A 11 4.49 10.73 6.90
CA ILE A 11 5.48 9.68 6.62
C ILE A 11 5.10 8.39 7.33
N LYS A 12 4.74 8.46 8.62
CA LYS A 12 4.37 7.28 9.41
C LYS A 12 3.17 6.55 8.82
N LYS A 13 2.08 7.24 8.51
CA LYS A 13 0.86 6.64 7.95
C LYS A 13 1.14 5.92 6.64
N ILE A 14 1.89 6.56 5.74
CA ILE A 14 2.19 5.98 4.43
C ILE A 14 3.22 4.87 4.53
N GLY A 15 4.25 5.05 5.35
CA GLY A 15 5.29 4.07 5.57
C GLY A 15 4.77 2.79 6.21
N ASP A 16 3.97 2.88 7.27
CA ASP A 16 3.39 1.71 7.94
C ASP A 16 2.50 0.90 6.99
N ALA A 17 1.64 1.60 6.22
CA ALA A 17 0.80 0.98 5.21
C ALA A 17 1.65 0.34 4.09
N SER A 18 2.68 1.03 3.59
CA SER A 18 3.56 0.51 2.53
C SER A 18 4.36 -0.71 2.99
N VAL A 19 4.88 -0.71 4.22
CA VAL A 19 5.54 -1.88 4.83
C VAL A 19 4.58 -3.06 4.91
N SER A 20 3.34 -2.85 5.35
CA SER A 20 2.33 -3.93 5.47
C SER A 20 1.98 -4.55 4.11
N LEU A 21 2.03 -3.76 3.05
CA LEU A 21 1.70 -4.16 1.68
C LEU A 21 2.91 -4.67 0.88
N TYR A 22 4.14 -4.49 1.37
CA TYR A 22 5.37 -4.86 0.67
C TYR A 22 5.40 -6.34 0.28
N LYS A 23 4.97 -7.24 1.16
CA LYS A 23 5.00 -8.70 0.95
C LYS A 23 4.35 -9.14 -0.36
N ASN A 24 3.28 -8.47 -0.79
CA ASN A 24 2.52 -8.85 -1.99
C ASN A 24 2.91 -8.04 -3.22
N ASN A 25 3.38 -6.81 -3.04
CA ASN A 25 3.61 -5.88 -4.15
C ASN A 25 5.09 -5.77 -4.53
N ARG A 26 5.98 -6.00 -3.57
CA ARG A 26 7.44 -5.93 -3.72
C ARG A 26 7.94 -4.59 -4.27
N ILE A 27 7.24 -3.50 -3.97
CA ILE A 27 7.63 -2.12 -4.28
C ILE A 27 8.11 -1.45 -2.99
N LEU A 28 9.30 -0.84 -3.02
CA LEU A 28 9.92 -0.27 -1.83
C LEU A 28 9.02 0.78 -1.12
N PRO A 29 8.84 0.68 0.20
CA PRO A 29 8.17 1.71 0.99
C PRO A 29 8.76 3.11 0.82
N SER A 30 10.08 3.26 0.78
CA SER A 30 10.76 4.56 0.62
C SER A 30 10.33 5.28 -0.66
N LEU A 31 10.32 4.55 -1.78
CA LEU A 31 9.81 5.04 -3.06
C LEU A 31 8.36 5.50 -2.95
N THR A 32 7.51 4.69 -2.29
CA THR A 32 6.08 5.00 -2.13
C THR A 32 5.86 6.27 -1.30
N ILE A 33 6.62 6.44 -0.20
CA ILE A 33 6.55 7.63 0.66
C ILE A 33 7.05 8.87 -0.10
N ALA A 34 8.21 8.76 -0.77
CA ALA A 34 8.79 9.89 -1.52
C ALA A 34 7.87 10.37 -2.64
N GLN A 35 7.25 9.44 -3.37
CA GLN A 35 6.24 9.79 -4.37
C GLN A 35 5.04 10.47 -3.71
N ALA A 36 4.49 9.91 -2.64
CA ALA A 36 3.37 10.56 -1.96
C ALA A 36 3.70 11.97 -1.45
N ILE A 37 4.91 12.21 -0.93
CA ILE A 37 5.36 13.55 -0.53
C ILE A 37 5.36 14.49 -1.74
N LEU A 38 6.00 14.06 -2.83
CA LEU A 38 6.19 14.88 -4.03
C LEU A 38 4.86 15.18 -4.74
N GLU A 39 4.06 14.16 -4.98
CA GLU A 39 2.80 14.25 -5.74
C GLU A 39 1.69 15.00 -4.98
N SER A 40 1.74 15.03 -3.64
CA SER A 40 0.68 15.64 -2.83
C SER A 40 1.10 16.84 -1.98
N ALA A 41 2.34 17.32 -2.16
CA ALA A 41 2.94 18.34 -1.30
C ALA A 41 2.72 18.03 0.19
N TRP A 42 3.22 16.89 0.67
CA TRP A 42 3.03 16.42 2.05
C TRP A 42 1.56 16.21 2.46
N GLY A 43 0.71 15.82 1.51
CA GLY A 43 -0.72 15.63 1.72
C GLY A 43 -1.53 16.93 1.77
N THR A 44 -0.91 18.09 1.56
CA THR A 44 -1.62 19.39 1.58
C THR A 44 -2.32 19.71 0.26
N LYS A 45 -1.87 19.11 -0.84
CA LYS A 45 -2.46 19.23 -2.18
C LYS A 45 -2.90 17.86 -2.67
N VAL A 46 -4.13 17.45 -2.33
CA VAL A 46 -4.69 16.15 -2.71
C VAL A 46 -6.00 16.31 -3.50
N THR A 47 -6.13 15.53 -4.56
CA THR A 47 -7.35 15.44 -5.37
C THR A 47 -8.19 14.25 -4.91
N GLY A 48 -9.20 14.48 -4.09
CA GLY A 48 -9.96 13.41 -3.43
C GLY A 48 -9.30 12.90 -2.15
N ASN A 49 -10.07 12.19 -1.32
CA ASN A 49 -9.62 11.79 0.00
C ASN A 49 -8.54 10.70 -0.10
N PHE A 50 -7.42 10.90 0.59
CA PHE A 50 -6.25 9.98 0.64
C PHE A 50 -5.67 9.59 -0.74
N ASN A 51 -5.96 10.36 -1.79
CA ASN A 51 -5.42 10.14 -3.13
C ASN A 51 -4.12 10.92 -3.31
N TYR A 52 -3.08 10.48 -2.60
CA TYR A 52 -1.78 11.15 -2.58
C TYR A 52 -0.98 11.05 -3.89
N PHE A 53 -1.51 10.36 -4.90
CA PHE A 53 -0.83 10.09 -6.18
C PHE A 53 -1.60 10.64 -7.39
N GLY A 54 -2.63 11.45 -7.17
CA GLY A 54 -3.39 12.11 -8.25
C GLY A 54 -4.08 11.14 -9.21
N MET A 55 -4.47 9.94 -8.74
CA MET A 55 -5.04 8.93 -9.63
C MET A 55 -6.44 9.33 -10.09
N LYS A 56 -6.63 9.41 -11.42
CA LYS A 56 -7.93 9.67 -12.05
C LYS A 56 -8.88 8.48 -11.83
N TRP A 57 -10.16 8.79 -11.71
CA TRP A 57 -11.22 7.78 -11.67
C TRP A 57 -11.68 7.44 -13.09
N HIS A 58 -11.96 6.16 -13.33
CA HIS A 58 -12.51 5.67 -14.59
C HIS A 58 -13.76 4.82 -14.32
N GLN A 59 -14.65 4.74 -15.31
CA GLN A 59 -15.83 3.90 -15.23
C GLN A 59 -15.45 2.45 -14.92
N GLY A 60 -16.13 1.86 -13.94
CA GLY A 60 -15.81 0.52 -13.42
C GLY A 60 -14.77 0.49 -12.29
N SER A 61 -14.25 1.65 -11.84
CA SER A 61 -13.45 1.71 -10.62
C SER A 61 -14.26 1.26 -9.40
N GLN A 62 -13.64 0.40 -8.58
CA GLN A 62 -14.22 -0.10 -7.32
C GLN A 62 -14.28 0.96 -6.21
N TYR A 63 -13.64 2.12 -6.41
CA TYR A 63 -13.57 3.20 -5.43
C TYR A 63 -14.45 4.37 -5.85
N GLY A 64 -14.86 5.19 -4.87
CA GLY A 64 -15.55 6.44 -5.12
C GLY A 64 -14.67 7.48 -5.81
N TYR A 65 -15.25 8.62 -6.16
CA TYR A 65 -14.54 9.74 -6.76
C TYR A 65 -14.87 11.08 -6.09
N LYS A 66 -14.02 12.08 -6.36
CA LYS A 66 -14.29 13.50 -6.14
C LYS A 66 -13.99 14.24 -7.43
N GLU A 67 -14.87 15.15 -7.83
CA GLU A 67 -14.60 16.06 -8.94
C GLU A 67 -13.72 17.21 -8.45
N CYS A 68 -12.65 17.49 -9.20
CA CYS A 68 -11.70 18.54 -8.90
C CYS A 68 -11.28 19.22 -10.20
N PRO A 69 -11.07 20.56 -10.19
CA PRO A 69 -10.43 21.22 -11.32
C PRO A 69 -9.01 20.68 -11.50
N THR A 70 -8.63 20.45 -12.75
CA THR A 70 -7.28 20.04 -13.16
C THR A 70 -6.86 20.82 -14.39
N HIS A 71 -5.55 20.91 -14.64
CA HIS A 71 -5.04 21.61 -15.81
C HIS A 71 -4.63 20.58 -16.86
N GLU A 72 -5.29 20.62 -18.01
CA GLU A 72 -4.85 19.89 -19.20
C GLU A 72 -4.10 20.85 -20.13
N VAL A 73 -3.21 20.30 -20.96
CA VAL A 73 -2.49 21.08 -21.96
C VAL A 73 -2.99 20.68 -23.34
N TYR A 74 -3.68 21.60 -24.02
CA TYR A 74 -4.13 21.44 -25.40
C TYR A 74 -3.38 22.45 -26.27
N ASN A 75 -2.67 21.99 -27.31
CA ASN A 75 -1.90 22.83 -28.22
C ASN A 75 -0.95 23.81 -27.49
N GLY A 76 -0.31 23.36 -26.40
CA GLY A 76 0.59 24.17 -25.59
C GLY A 76 -0.11 25.15 -24.61
N LYS A 77 -1.44 25.26 -24.61
CA LYS A 77 -2.20 26.10 -23.68
C LYS A 77 -2.74 25.29 -22.50
N ARG A 78 -2.54 25.80 -21.29
CA ARG A 78 -3.13 25.24 -20.07
C ARG A 78 -4.61 25.62 -19.98
N VAL A 79 -5.49 24.63 -19.91
CA VAL A 79 -6.93 24.79 -19.73
C VAL A 79 -7.36 24.12 -18.44
N SER A 80 -8.14 24.81 -17.61
CA SER A 80 -8.73 24.23 -16.40
C SER A 80 -10.01 23.48 -16.78
N ILE A 81 -10.05 22.18 -16.51
CA ILE A 81 -11.24 21.35 -16.70
C ILE A 81 -11.58 20.60 -15.40
N SER A 82 -12.85 20.27 -15.20
CA SER A 82 -13.24 19.38 -14.09
C SER A 82 -12.91 17.93 -14.46
N ALA A 83 -12.21 17.22 -13.57
CA ALA A 83 -11.93 15.79 -13.73
C ALA A 83 -12.29 15.01 -12.48
N LYS A 84 -12.68 13.74 -12.66
CA LYS A 84 -12.97 12.81 -11.57
C LYS A 84 -11.66 12.16 -11.10
N PHE A 85 -11.36 12.31 -9.82
CA PHE A 85 -10.23 11.67 -9.16
C PHE A 85 -10.71 10.64 -8.16
N LEU A 86 -9.96 9.55 -7.98
CA LEU A 86 -10.28 8.55 -6.97
C LEU A 86 -10.35 9.20 -5.59
N SER A 87 -11.31 8.77 -4.78
CA SER A 87 -11.49 9.20 -3.39
C SER A 87 -11.64 7.97 -2.51
N PHE A 88 -10.75 7.83 -1.55
CA PHE A 88 -10.61 6.64 -0.72
C PHE A 88 -11.12 6.89 0.70
N LYS A 89 -11.46 5.81 1.40
CA LYS A 89 -11.87 5.86 2.82
C LYS A 89 -10.69 5.80 3.78
N THR A 90 -9.56 5.22 3.36
CA THR A 90 -8.35 5.08 4.19
C THR A 90 -7.06 5.25 3.37
N VAL A 91 -5.95 5.49 4.08
CA VAL A 91 -4.61 5.60 3.48
C VAL A 91 -4.19 4.28 2.79
N GLU A 92 -4.54 3.14 3.37
CA GLU A 92 -4.25 1.81 2.82
C GLU A 92 -4.97 1.56 1.50
N GLN A 93 -6.19 2.08 1.33
CA GLN A 93 -6.90 2.00 0.05
C GLN A 93 -6.20 2.82 -1.03
N GLY A 94 -5.77 4.04 -0.70
CA GLY A 94 -5.02 4.90 -1.64
C GLY A 94 -3.69 4.28 -2.07
N ILE A 95 -2.92 3.75 -1.11
CA ILE A 95 -1.64 3.06 -1.40
C ILE A 95 -1.89 1.75 -2.14
N GLY A 96 -2.93 1.00 -1.78
CA GLY A 96 -3.32 -0.24 -2.46
C GLY A 96 -3.70 0.00 -3.92
N ALA A 97 -4.50 1.02 -4.21
CA ALA A 97 -4.84 1.43 -5.57
C ALA A 97 -3.61 1.84 -6.37
N ARG A 98 -2.66 2.53 -5.72
CA ARG A 98 -1.38 2.88 -6.32
C ARG A 98 -0.52 1.65 -6.66
N PHE A 99 -0.54 0.60 -5.84
CA PHE A 99 0.12 -0.66 -6.20
C PHE A 99 -0.60 -1.42 -7.32
N GLN A 100 -1.94 -1.34 -7.39
CA GLN A 100 -2.69 -1.87 -8.55
C GLN A 100 -2.27 -1.17 -9.85
N PHE A 101 -2.09 0.16 -9.82
CA PHE A 101 -1.58 0.92 -10.96
C PHE A 101 -0.17 0.48 -11.38
N LEU A 102 0.73 0.21 -10.43
CA LEU A 102 2.06 -0.34 -10.74
C LEU A 102 2.06 -1.83 -11.10
N ASN A 103 0.92 -2.53 -11.00
CA ASN A 103 0.82 -3.93 -11.36
C ASN A 103 0.55 -4.14 -12.85
N THR A 104 1.22 -3.35 -13.71
CA THR A 104 1.13 -3.43 -15.16
C THR A 104 2.46 -3.93 -15.73
N LYS A 105 2.47 -4.39 -16.99
CA LYS A 105 3.69 -4.86 -17.66
C LYS A 105 4.80 -3.78 -17.68
N ARG A 106 4.40 -2.51 -17.83
CA ARG A 106 5.30 -1.34 -17.85
C ARG A 106 6.23 -1.27 -16.64
N TYR A 107 5.72 -1.58 -15.45
CA TYR A 107 6.43 -1.42 -14.17
C TYR A 107 6.85 -2.75 -13.54
N ALA A 108 6.84 -3.85 -14.30
CA ALA A 108 7.10 -5.19 -13.78
C ALA A 108 8.52 -5.32 -13.20
N ASN A 109 9.49 -4.62 -13.80
CA ASN A 109 10.90 -4.55 -13.41
C ASN A 109 11.12 -3.85 -12.04
N LEU A 110 10.16 -3.09 -11.52
CA LEU A 110 10.26 -2.47 -10.19
C LEU A 110 10.18 -3.49 -9.05
N LYS A 111 9.50 -4.63 -9.29
CA LYS A 111 9.19 -5.59 -8.25
C LYS A 111 10.45 -6.31 -7.78
N GLY A 112 10.77 -6.14 -6.50
CA GLY A 112 11.89 -6.81 -5.85
C GLY A 112 13.22 -6.06 -5.96
N ILE A 113 13.25 -4.87 -6.55
CA ILE A 113 14.39 -3.97 -6.39
C ILE A 113 14.53 -3.63 -4.89
N THR A 114 15.73 -3.78 -4.35
CA THR A 114 16.06 -3.48 -2.94
C THR A 114 16.90 -2.22 -2.77
N ASP A 115 17.41 -1.66 -3.87
CA ASP A 115 18.12 -0.39 -3.90
C ASP A 115 17.13 0.73 -4.30
N TYR A 116 16.89 1.68 -3.40
CA TYR A 116 15.93 2.75 -3.65
C TYR A 116 16.36 3.70 -4.77
N LYS A 117 17.67 3.92 -4.98
CA LYS A 117 18.18 4.75 -6.08
C LYS A 117 17.89 4.08 -7.41
N LYS A 118 18.12 2.76 -7.49
CA LYS A 118 17.73 1.95 -8.66
C LYS A 118 16.22 1.99 -8.87
N ALA A 119 15.40 1.87 -7.82
CA ALA A 119 13.95 1.92 -7.93
C ALA A 119 13.46 3.27 -8.48
N CYS A 120 14.00 4.38 -7.98
CA CYS A 120 13.68 5.74 -8.45
C CYS A 120 14.06 5.97 -9.92
N ARG A 121 15.24 5.49 -10.33
CA ARG A 121 15.66 5.57 -11.74
C ARG A 121 14.80 4.69 -12.65
N THR A 122 14.47 3.48 -12.20
CA THR A 122 13.66 2.51 -12.96
C THR A 122 12.27 3.06 -13.23
N ILE A 123 11.56 3.53 -12.19
CA ILE A 123 10.18 4.03 -12.36
C ILE A 123 10.11 5.26 -13.27
N LYS A 124 11.15 6.10 -13.25
CA LYS A 124 11.27 7.23 -14.18
C LYS A 124 11.51 6.74 -15.61
N ALA A 125 12.45 5.81 -15.81
CA ALA A 125 12.74 5.22 -17.11
C ALA A 125 11.51 4.52 -17.72
N ASP A 126 10.66 3.93 -16.89
CA ASP A 126 9.39 3.31 -17.30
C ASP A 126 8.30 4.33 -17.66
N GLY A 127 8.58 5.64 -17.55
CA GLY A 127 7.68 6.71 -17.99
C GLY A 127 6.64 7.13 -16.96
N TYR A 128 6.92 7.00 -15.65
CA TYR A 128 5.99 7.46 -14.61
C TYR A 128 5.81 8.98 -14.60
N ALA A 129 6.87 9.73 -14.90
CA ALA A 129 6.86 11.19 -14.96
C ALA A 129 7.64 11.68 -16.18
N THR A 130 7.27 12.84 -16.71
CA THR A 130 7.98 13.50 -17.81
C THR A 130 9.19 14.30 -17.32
N ASP A 131 9.12 14.88 -16.11
CA ASP A 131 10.19 15.70 -15.51
C ASP A 131 11.55 14.98 -15.49
N PRO A 132 12.60 15.50 -16.17
CA PRO A 132 13.92 14.87 -16.20
C PRO A 132 14.55 14.68 -14.81
N ASN A 133 14.20 15.52 -13.83
CA ASN A 133 14.76 15.48 -12.48
C ASN A 133 13.97 14.58 -11.51
N TYR A 134 12.89 13.94 -11.95
CA TYR A 134 11.98 13.19 -11.07
C TYR A 134 12.70 12.17 -10.18
N ALA A 135 13.58 11.34 -10.76
CA ALA A 135 14.32 10.34 -10.00
C ALA A 135 15.23 10.97 -8.93
N ASN A 136 15.89 12.09 -9.27
CA ASN A 136 16.76 12.81 -8.34
C ASN A 136 15.96 13.46 -7.20
N SER A 137 14.79 14.02 -7.49
CA SER A 137 13.88 14.57 -6.49
C SER A 137 13.43 13.49 -5.48
N LEU A 138 13.09 12.29 -5.97
CA LEU A 138 12.74 11.17 -5.09
C LEU A 138 13.92 10.72 -4.23
N ILE A 139 15.11 10.56 -4.81
CA ILE A 139 16.32 10.16 -4.07
C ILE A 139 16.63 11.17 -2.97
N LYS A 140 16.58 12.47 -3.28
CA LYS A 140 16.80 13.54 -2.29
C LYS A 140 15.80 13.46 -1.13
N LEU A 141 14.52 13.21 -1.41
CA LEU A 141 13.51 13.04 -0.36
C LEU A 141 13.79 11.79 0.50
N ILE A 142 14.21 10.69 -0.12
CA ILE A 142 14.53 9.45 0.60
C ILE A 142 15.71 9.66 1.53
N GLU A 143 16.79 10.28 1.04
CA GLU A 143 18.00 10.54 1.82
C GLU A 143 17.77 11.59 2.91
N ALA A 144 17.08 12.70 2.59
CA ALA A 144 16.85 13.79 3.54
C ALA A 144 16.00 13.39 4.75
N TYR A 145 15.14 12.39 4.61
CA TYR A 145 14.20 11.96 5.64
C TYR A 145 14.37 10.50 6.08
N ASP A 146 15.50 9.87 5.70
CA ASP A 146 15.82 8.46 6.02
C ASP A 146 14.65 7.49 5.75
N LEU A 147 13.98 7.68 4.59
CA LEU A 147 12.78 6.90 4.26
C LEU A 147 13.10 5.43 3.98
N ASN A 148 14.36 5.12 3.62
CA ASN A 148 14.88 3.77 3.46
C ASN A 148 14.88 2.96 4.77
N SER A 149 14.71 3.60 5.94
CA SER A 149 14.42 2.88 7.19
C SER A 149 13.14 2.03 7.10
N TYR A 150 12.14 2.43 6.31
CA TYR A 150 10.95 1.63 6.05
C TYR A 150 11.22 0.45 5.10
N ASP A 151 12.18 0.59 4.19
CA ASP A 151 12.62 -0.52 3.33
C ASP A 151 13.26 -1.62 4.18
N LYS A 152 14.17 -1.25 5.08
CA LYS A 152 14.80 -2.18 6.04
C LYS A 152 13.73 -2.94 6.84
N LYS A 153 12.78 -2.22 7.44
CA LYS A 153 11.64 -2.84 8.17
C LYS A 153 10.83 -3.81 7.31
N ALA A 154 10.61 -3.49 6.03
CA ALA A 154 9.88 -4.36 5.11
C ALA A 154 10.69 -5.61 4.70
N LEU A 155 11.99 -5.46 4.51
CA LEU A 155 12.92 -6.52 4.12
C LEU A 155 13.25 -7.45 5.30
N GLU A 156 13.41 -6.94 6.52
CA GLU A 156 13.67 -7.73 7.73
C GLU A 156 12.48 -8.62 8.11
N LYS A 157 11.25 -8.11 7.95
CA LYS A 157 10.01 -8.91 8.10
C LYS A 157 9.90 -10.07 7.09
N LYS A 158 10.69 -10.06 6.01
CA LYS A 158 10.78 -11.18 5.06
C LYS A 158 11.69 -12.29 5.63
N VAL A 159 12.79 -11.93 6.28
CA VAL A 159 13.82 -12.86 6.77
C VAL A 159 13.32 -13.67 7.97
N THR A 160 12.50 -13.08 8.83
CA THR A 160 11.94 -13.72 10.04
C THR A 160 10.74 -14.66 9.77
N SER A 161 10.59 -15.16 8.54
CA SER A 161 9.49 -16.07 8.16
C SER A 161 9.93 -17.36 7.42
N ALA A 162 11.00 -18.01 7.88
CA ALA A 162 11.38 -19.43 7.63
C ALA A 162 12.44 -19.91 8.66
N PRO A 163 12.60 -21.23 8.97
CA PRO A 163 12.59 -21.76 10.34
C PRO A 163 13.97 -22.03 10.98
N THR A 164 14.05 -22.05 12.31
CA THR A 164 15.05 -22.88 13.03
C THR A 164 14.46 -23.40 14.33
N SER A 165 14.43 -24.72 14.45
CA SER A 165 14.11 -25.47 15.65
C SER A 165 15.42 -25.90 16.29
N SER A 166 15.61 -25.65 17.58
CA SER A 166 16.40 -26.52 18.47
C SER A 166 16.13 -26.22 19.94
N LYS A 167 15.40 -27.17 20.58
CA LYS A 167 15.61 -27.82 21.91
C LYS A 167 15.78 -26.91 23.16
N THR A 168 15.07 -27.07 24.29
CA THR A 168 14.87 -28.28 25.12
C THR A 168 13.81 -28.06 26.24
N THR A 169 12.96 -29.08 26.45
CA THR A 169 12.15 -29.56 27.61
C THR A 169 11.29 -28.70 28.56
N SER A 170 10.10 -29.30 28.80
CA SER A 170 9.33 -29.50 30.06
C SER A 170 8.38 -28.43 30.62
N LYS A 171 7.07 -28.77 30.48
CA LYS A 171 5.93 -28.70 31.43
C LYS A 171 5.71 -27.42 32.27
N THR A 172 4.52 -26.81 32.10
CA THR A 172 3.39 -26.79 33.06
C THR A 172 2.54 -25.52 32.89
N GLY A 173 1.22 -25.66 32.80
CA GLY A 173 0.26 -24.67 33.34
C GLY A 173 -0.17 -23.48 32.48
N SER A 174 -1.43 -23.54 32.05
CA SER A 174 -2.43 -22.46 32.25
C SER A 174 -2.62 -21.33 31.20
N SER A 175 -3.90 -21.16 30.85
CA SER A 175 -4.56 -20.02 30.19
C SER A 175 -4.23 -19.73 28.72
N LYS A 176 -4.99 -20.34 27.80
CA LYS A 176 -5.01 -19.95 26.38
C LYS A 176 -5.63 -18.55 26.25
N LYS A 177 -4.79 -17.52 26.20
CA LYS A 177 -5.14 -16.28 25.50
C LYS A 177 -5.25 -16.63 24.01
N ASP A 178 -6.48 -16.73 23.54
CA ASP A 178 -6.78 -16.98 22.13
C ASP A 178 -6.37 -15.72 21.35
N ASP A 179 -5.14 -15.73 20.81
CA ASP A 179 -4.64 -14.64 19.99
C ASP A 179 -5.51 -14.53 18.74
N LYS A 180 -6.30 -13.46 18.69
CA LYS A 180 -7.20 -13.18 17.57
C LYS A 180 -6.36 -12.93 16.33
N VAL A 181 -6.33 -13.88 15.40
CA VAL A 181 -5.61 -13.74 14.13
C VAL A 181 -6.57 -13.21 13.08
N TYR A 182 -6.15 -12.22 12.30
CA TYR A 182 -6.97 -11.64 11.23
C TYR A 182 -6.30 -11.81 9.85
N TYR A 183 -7.12 -12.04 8.84
CA TYR A 183 -6.77 -12.07 7.43
C TYR A 183 -7.45 -10.93 6.68
N THR A 184 -6.77 -10.28 5.74
CA THR A 184 -7.38 -9.27 4.86
C THR A 184 -7.67 -9.90 3.50
N VAL A 185 -8.94 -9.93 3.12
CA VAL A 185 -9.44 -10.53 1.86
C VAL A 185 -8.78 -9.86 0.65
N LYS A 186 -8.34 -10.64 -0.32
CA LYS A 186 -7.73 -10.18 -1.58
C LYS A 186 -8.64 -10.47 -2.77
N LYS A 187 -8.34 -9.88 -3.92
CA LYS A 187 -9.06 -10.15 -5.18
C LYS A 187 -8.97 -11.64 -5.51
N GLY A 188 -10.14 -12.27 -5.70
CA GLY A 188 -10.26 -13.69 -5.98
C GLY A 188 -10.30 -14.60 -4.75
N ASP A 189 -10.15 -14.06 -3.54
CA ASP A 189 -10.36 -14.85 -2.33
C ASP A 189 -11.86 -15.09 -2.11
N ASN A 190 -12.17 -16.29 -1.60
CA ASN A 190 -13.45 -16.61 -1.00
C ASN A 190 -13.22 -17.24 0.38
N LEU A 191 -14.26 -17.33 1.22
CA LEU A 191 -14.11 -17.88 2.56
C LEU A 191 -13.60 -19.33 2.55
N THR A 192 -13.88 -20.11 1.51
CA THR A 192 -13.38 -21.49 1.35
C THR A 192 -11.86 -21.53 1.22
N ALA A 193 -11.27 -20.70 0.36
CA ALA A 193 -9.83 -20.60 0.18
C ALA A 193 -9.14 -20.07 1.45
N ILE A 194 -9.76 -19.10 2.13
CA ILE A 194 -9.26 -18.55 3.39
C ILE A 194 -9.31 -19.62 4.49
N ALA A 195 -10.43 -20.34 4.62
CA ALA A 195 -10.60 -21.39 5.61
C ALA A 195 -9.55 -22.50 5.44
N LYS A 196 -9.35 -22.98 4.20
CA LYS A 196 -8.32 -23.97 3.87
C LYS A 196 -6.92 -23.46 4.22
N LYS A 197 -6.61 -22.22 3.88
CA LYS A 197 -5.31 -21.58 4.16
C LYS A 197 -5.02 -21.49 5.67
N TYR A 198 -6.03 -21.23 6.48
CA TYR A 198 -5.88 -21.10 7.94
C TYR A 198 -6.24 -22.36 8.71
N LYS A 199 -6.42 -23.50 8.01
CA LYS A 199 -6.80 -24.80 8.59
C LYS A 199 -8.01 -24.69 9.52
N THR A 200 -9.03 -23.97 9.07
CA THR A 200 -10.31 -23.77 9.75
C THR A 200 -11.46 -24.08 8.78
N SER A 201 -12.71 -23.94 9.20
CA SER A 201 -13.89 -24.15 8.33
C SER A 201 -14.58 -22.83 7.97
N VAL A 202 -15.31 -22.81 6.85
CA VAL A 202 -16.11 -21.65 6.44
C VAL A 202 -17.11 -21.29 7.55
N ASN A 203 -17.79 -22.29 8.12
CA ASN A 203 -18.76 -22.08 9.21
C ASN A 203 -18.10 -21.43 10.44
N LYS A 204 -16.85 -21.80 10.77
CA LYS A 204 -16.10 -21.18 11.86
C LYS A 204 -15.68 -19.75 11.53
N LEU A 205 -15.30 -19.44 10.29
CA LEU A 205 -15.03 -18.05 9.88
C LEU A 205 -16.28 -17.18 9.91
N VAL A 206 -17.42 -17.73 9.47
CA VAL A 206 -18.71 -17.04 9.44
C VAL A 206 -19.16 -16.67 10.86
N SER A 207 -19.15 -17.64 11.78
CA SER A 207 -19.55 -17.40 13.17
C SER A 207 -18.61 -16.43 13.88
N LEU A 208 -17.30 -16.56 13.66
CA LEU A 208 -16.28 -15.73 14.30
C LEU A 208 -16.33 -14.25 13.88
N ASN A 209 -16.87 -13.98 12.68
CA ASN A 209 -16.92 -12.63 12.09
C ASN A 209 -18.33 -12.09 11.89
N LYS A 210 -19.36 -12.83 12.32
CA LYS A 210 -20.78 -12.48 12.15
C LYS A 210 -21.13 -12.16 10.69
N ILE A 211 -20.60 -12.95 9.75
CA ILE A 211 -20.85 -12.76 8.31
C ILE A 211 -22.25 -13.30 7.98
N LYS A 212 -23.12 -12.47 7.38
CA LYS A 212 -24.49 -12.88 7.03
C LYS A 212 -24.54 -13.75 5.76
N ASP A 213 -23.69 -13.45 4.78
CA ASP A 213 -23.60 -14.17 3.51
C ASP A 213 -22.14 -14.58 3.24
N PRO A 214 -21.80 -15.88 3.33
CA PRO A 214 -20.45 -16.39 3.14
C PRO A 214 -19.82 -16.10 1.76
N ASN A 215 -20.66 -15.84 0.75
CA ASN A 215 -20.21 -15.57 -0.62
C ASN A 215 -19.95 -14.08 -0.88
N LYS A 216 -20.34 -13.19 0.05
CA LYS A 216 -20.21 -11.74 -0.09
C LYS A 216 -19.15 -11.16 0.85
N ILE A 217 -17.91 -11.63 0.70
CA ILE A 217 -16.77 -11.00 1.34
C ILE A 217 -16.14 -9.96 0.41
N SER A 218 -15.80 -8.79 0.95
CA SER A 218 -15.23 -7.69 0.17
C SER A 218 -13.71 -7.72 0.23
N ILE A 219 -13.06 -7.39 -0.88
CA ILE A 219 -11.61 -7.19 -0.91
C ILE A 219 -11.23 -6.10 0.11
N GLY A 220 -10.20 -6.34 0.92
CA GLY A 220 -9.80 -5.46 2.02
C GLY A 220 -10.55 -5.70 3.33
N GLN A 221 -11.58 -6.54 3.36
CA GLN A 221 -12.28 -6.90 4.59
C GLN A 221 -11.36 -7.71 5.52
N LYS A 222 -11.33 -7.35 6.81
CA LYS A 222 -10.64 -8.13 7.83
C LYS A 222 -11.54 -9.25 8.33
N ILE A 223 -11.08 -10.49 8.16
CA ILE A 223 -11.71 -11.72 8.63
C ILE A 223 -10.85 -12.29 9.74
N ARG A 224 -11.39 -12.40 10.95
CA ARG A 224 -10.82 -13.15 12.05
C ARG A 224 -10.78 -14.63 11.66
N VAL A 225 -9.61 -15.25 11.72
CA VAL A 225 -9.38 -16.64 11.30
C VAL A 225 -9.04 -17.57 12.46
N LYS A 226 -8.73 -17.02 13.64
CA LYS A 226 -8.56 -17.70 14.94
C LYS A 226 -9.09 -16.79 16.05
#